data_AF-L0R6G0-F1
#
_entry.id   AF-L0R6G0-F1
#
_cell.length_a   1.000
_cell.length_b   1.000
_cell.length_c   1.000
_cell.angle_alpha   90.00
_cell.angle_beta   90.00
_cell.angle_gamma   90.00
#
_symmetry.space_group_name_H-M   'P 1'
#
loop_
_entity.id
_entity.type
_entity.pdbx_description
1 polymer ?
#
loop_
_entity_poly.entity_id
_entity_poly.type
_entity_poly.pdbx_seq_one_letter_code
_entity_poly.pdbx_strand_id
1 'polypeptide(L)'
;MTYNINNLSITDNDLLQSAEIHGTPCYIYDLRWISNQWKELKKILPDGSELCYSVKANPNCEIINILNNIGSHFDAASVNEIELLISSGVEPNKIYYIAPGKSRSDIRGAIKNNIKAIVIDSPKELHKIIEASENMGKPQEVMFRLNPGERSYGSLSMAGATQFGMSKEEIVVCWKELRNRYPFIKCIGLQCYQGTNILDEKLLISEFGKVLNDFSDITGVLNEVPLLLDIGGGFGSPFSMEEHPLDLMELKAGLTAVVSPHSRKFQNSQYIFESGRYIVGGGGIFLTRIRDVKELSNRKYVIIDGGIHCFGGLGRTNAFRPPPIRILRSKETRVESVTLCGPSCTPLDVIAHNVKLPSPKEGDLLAIYNAGAYQQSASPGRFLSFGFPTEVCLLTNEAKKLGLPNLEECSCSIGIAEQKDTQRIIAFFKAYLHDNNPAIYSQEFLCNYGLSGAIKRQSVIVAYERDSIVAACRYYRRKNGDISLYQFAIREDSRGRHLLIHMLKTLGNVCVHSKCPAEIGFNNYYKKTGWHLEKNDGEYCHWIMSFRT
;
A
#
# COMPACT_ATOMS: atom_id res chain seq x y z
N MET A 1 1.71 -33.86 7.51
CA MET A 1 2.59 -32.92 8.22
C MET A 1 1.96 -31.55 8.14
N THR A 2 1.48 -31.02 9.26
CA THR A 2 0.90 -29.67 9.34
C THR A 2 2.05 -28.68 9.23
N TYR A 3 2.22 -28.11 8.04
CA TYR A 3 3.23 -27.08 7.81
C TYR A 3 2.76 -25.80 8.53
N ASN A 4 3.54 -25.32 9.50
CA ASN A 4 3.18 -24.18 10.34
C ASN A 4 3.59 -22.90 9.61
N ILE A 5 2.74 -22.46 8.69
CA ILE A 5 3.00 -21.31 7.82
C ILE A 5 2.97 -20.03 8.66
N ASN A 6 4.14 -19.43 8.88
CA ASN A 6 4.37 -18.10 9.44
C ASN A 6 3.77 -17.76 10.81
N ASN A 7 3.19 -18.72 11.55
CA ASN A 7 2.41 -18.44 12.77
C ASN A 7 1.45 -17.26 12.57
N LEU A 8 0.78 -17.20 11.41
CA LEU A 8 -0.26 -16.20 11.16
C LEU A 8 -1.39 -16.36 12.18
N SER A 9 -1.95 -15.24 12.61
CA SER A 9 -3.12 -15.18 13.48
C SER A 9 -4.45 -15.35 12.72
N ILE A 10 -4.38 -15.43 11.39
CA ILE A 10 -5.51 -15.72 10.50
C ILE A 10 -5.81 -17.22 10.50
N THR A 11 -7.06 -17.58 10.75
CA THR A 11 -7.55 -18.96 10.73
C THR A 11 -8.11 -19.36 9.37
N ASP A 12 -8.30 -20.67 9.14
CA ASP A 12 -8.98 -21.17 7.94
C ASP A 12 -10.39 -20.60 7.79
N ASN A 13 -11.12 -20.39 8.90
CA ASN A 13 -12.46 -19.83 8.87
C ASN A 13 -12.44 -18.37 8.42
N ASP A 14 -11.46 -17.58 8.84
CA ASP A 14 -11.30 -16.19 8.39
C ASP A 14 -11.06 -16.13 6.88
N LEU A 15 -10.24 -17.03 6.34
CA LEU A 15 -9.98 -17.11 4.89
C LEU A 15 -11.24 -17.48 4.11
N LEU A 16 -12.02 -18.43 4.62
CA LEU A 16 -13.25 -18.88 3.97
C LEU A 16 -14.33 -17.80 4.01
N GLN A 17 -14.51 -17.15 5.16
CA GLN A 17 -15.43 -16.03 5.31
C GLN A 17 -15.03 -14.86 4.40
N SER A 18 -13.74 -14.57 4.31
CA SER A 18 -13.25 -13.52 3.41
C SER A 18 -13.55 -13.84 1.94
N ALA A 19 -13.37 -15.08 1.51
CA ALA A 19 -13.70 -15.52 0.15
C ALA A 19 -15.21 -15.52 -0.14
N GLU A 20 -16.05 -15.69 0.89
CA GLU A 20 -17.52 -15.61 0.76
C GLU A 20 -18.01 -14.16 0.67
N ILE A 21 -17.50 -13.27 1.52
CA ILE A 21 -17.91 -11.87 1.58
C ILE A 21 -17.34 -11.06 0.41
N HIS A 22 -16.05 -11.25 0.10
CA HIS A 22 -15.30 -10.40 -0.83
C HIS A 22 -15.10 -11.04 -2.20
N GLY A 23 -15.42 -12.32 -2.34
CA GLY A 23 -15.14 -13.10 -3.54
C GLY A 23 -13.64 -13.42 -3.71
N THR A 24 -13.33 -14.01 -4.86
CA THR A 24 -11.96 -14.33 -5.28
C THR A 24 -11.72 -13.86 -6.73
N PRO A 25 -10.46 -13.52 -7.09
CA PRO A 25 -9.27 -13.52 -6.24
C PRO A 25 -9.20 -12.33 -5.27
N CYS A 26 -8.65 -12.53 -4.08
CA CYS A 26 -8.43 -11.48 -3.08
C CYS A 26 -7.14 -11.70 -2.26
N TYR A 27 -6.58 -10.61 -1.72
CA TYR A 27 -5.48 -10.63 -0.77
C TYR A 27 -6.02 -10.47 0.65
N ILE A 28 -5.48 -11.26 1.59
CA ILE A 28 -5.72 -11.13 3.02
C ILE A 28 -4.40 -10.80 3.71
N TYR A 29 -4.36 -9.70 4.47
CA TYR A 29 -3.19 -9.26 5.22
C TYR A 29 -3.41 -9.37 6.73
N ASP A 30 -2.47 -10.00 7.43
CA ASP A 30 -2.47 -10.13 8.88
C ASP A 30 -1.75 -8.93 9.51
N LEU A 31 -2.51 -7.92 9.94
CA LEU A 31 -1.95 -6.69 10.53
C LEU A 31 -1.24 -6.97 11.86
N ARG A 32 -1.63 -8.02 12.59
CA ARG A 32 -0.99 -8.39 13.85
C ARG A 32 0.38 -8.99 13.59
N TRP A 33 0.47 -9.91 12.62
CA TRP A 33 1.74 -10.48 12.20
C TRP A 33 2.69 -9.37 11.71
N ILE A 34 2.22 -8.48 10.85
CA ILE A 34 3.01 -7.35 10.33
C ILE A 34 3.54 -6.47 11.48
N SER A 35 2.66 -6.14 12.43
CA SER A 35 3.05 -5.35 13.61
C SER A 35 4.11 -6.05 14.46
N ASN A 36 3.98 -7.36 14.65
CA ASN A 36 4.93 -8.14 15.43
C ASN A 36 6.28 -8.25 14.71
N GLN A 37 6.29 -8.47 13.39
CA GLN A 37 7.52 -8.51 12.61
C GLN A 37 8.28 -7.19 12.63
N TRP A 38 7.57 -6.06 12.56
CA TRP A 38 8.20 -4.76 12.74
C TRP A 38 8.85 -4.64 14.12
N LYS A 39 8.15 -5.06 15.19
CA LYS A 39 8.65 -4.99 16.57
C LYS A 39 9.85 -5.89 16.81
N GLU A 40 9.82 -7.12 16.30
CA GLU A 40 10.93 -8.07 16.44
C GLU A 40 12.18 -7.57 15.70
N LEU A 41 12.02 -7.04 14.47
CA LEU A 41 13.12 -6.40 13.77
C LEU A 41 13.63 -5.19 14.56
N LYS A 42 12.73 -4.32 15.03
CA LYS A 42 13.10 -3.10 15.75
C LYS A 42 13.93 -3.39 17.01
N LYS A 43 13.63 -4.49 17.71
CA LYS A 43 14.26 -4.93 18.97
C LYS A 43 15.71 -5.38 18.82
N ILE A 44 16.13 -5.78 17.61
CA ILE A 44 17.51 -6.22 17.35
C ILE A 44 18.42 -5.09 16.87
N LEU A 45 17.84 -3.98 16.43
CA LEU A 45 18.61 -2.83 15.98
C LEU A 45 19.31 -2.15 17.16
N PRO A 46 20.43 -1.44 16.92
CA PRO A 46 21.08 -0.61 17.92
C PRO A 46 20.09 0.38 18.56
N ASP A 47 20.26 0.64 19.86
CA ASP A 47 19.39 1.54 20.61
C ASP A 47 19.35 2.94 19.97
N GLY A 48 18.17 3.56 19.96
CA GLY A 48 17.96 4.88 19.36
C GLY A 48 17.85 4.90 17.83
N SER A 49 18.09 3.78 17.14
CA SER A 49 17.96 3.74 15.67
C SER A 49 16.53 4.09 15.20
N GLU A 50 16.35 4.49 13.95
CA GLU A 50 15.05 4.52 13.29
C GLU A 50 14.86 3.26 12.46
N LEU A 51 13.61 2.82 12.31
CA LEU A 51 13.22 1.78 11.36
C LEU A 51 12.21 2.38 10.38
N CYS A 52 12.63 2.49 9.12
CA CYS A 52 11.85 2.97 8.01
C CYS A 52 11.14 1.81 7.31
N TYR A 53 9.82 1.88 7.21
CA TYR A 53 9.06 0.99 6.35
C TYR A 53 9.16 1.43 4.89
N SER A 54 9.60 0.53 4.01
CA SER A 54 9.66 0.78 2.58
C SER A 54 8.30 0.60 1.93
N VAL A 55 7.62 1.72 1.63
CA VAL A 55 6.21 1.73 1.15
C VAL A 55 6.01 0.93 -0.13
N LYS A 56 7.01 0.97 -1.03
CA LYS A 56 7.08 0.18 -2.27
C LYS A 56 6.79 -1.33 -2.07
N ALA A 57 7.07 -1.88 -0.90
CA ALA A 57 6.77 -3.28 -0.59
C ALA A 57 5.28 -3.56 -0.54
N ASN A 58 4.49 -2.70 0.11
CA ASN A 58 3.03 -2.75 0.09
C ASN A 58 2.43 -1.38 0.51
N PRO A 59 1.87 -0.61 -0.43
CA PRO A 59 1.33 0.73 -0.15
C PRO A 59 -0.09 0.70 0.44
N ASN A 60 -0.58 -0.43 0.94
CA ASN A 60 -1.92 -0.51 1.53
C ASN A 60 -2.04 0.44 2.73
N CYS A 61 -3.08 1.28 2.74
CA CYS A 61 -3.25 2.33 3.74
C CYS A 61 -3.42 1.78 5.17
N GLU A 62 -4.04 0.61 5.35
CA GLU A 62 -4.19 0.00 6.68
C GLU A 62 -2.86 -0.52 7.22
N ILE A 63 -1.99 -1.01 6.34
CA ILE A 63 -0.61 -1.39 6.70
C ILE A 63 0.18 -0.14 7.10
N ILE A 64 0.08 0.94 6.32
CA ILE A 64 0.72 2.21 6.67
C ILE A 64 0.21 2.73 8.02
N ASN A 65 -1.11 2.71 8.25
CA ASN A 65 -1.73 3.17 9.48
C ASN A 65 -1.22 2.40 10.71
N ILE A 66 -1.20 1.05 10.66
CA ILE A 66 -0.74 0.26 11.79
C ILE A 66 0.75 0.47 12.06
N LEU A 67 1.57 0.58 11.02
CA LEU A 67 3.01 0.84 11.15
C LEU A 67 3.30 2.25 11.69
N ASN A 68 2.52 3.26 11.28
CA ASN A 68 2.61 4.62 11.82
C ASN A 68 2.27 4.64 13.31
N ASN A 69 1.19 3.95 13.71
CA ASN A 69 0.74 3.87 15.10
C ASN A 69 1.75 3.21 16.04
N ILE A 70 2.57 2.27 15.54
CA ILE A 70 3.62 1.64 16.33
C ILE A 70 4.97 2.38 16.28
N GLY A 71 5.04 3.52 15.56
CA GLY A 71 6.19 4.42 15.56
C GLY A 71 7.16 4.24 14.39
N SER A 72 6.74 3.63 13.29
CA SER A 72 7.57 3.52 12.08
C SER A 72 7.88 4.88 11.47
N HIS A 73 9.09 5.01 10.93
CA HIS A 73 9.39 6.00 9.89
C HIS A 73 9.11 5.35 8.51
N PHE A 74 9.24 6.11 7.43
CA PHE A 74 8.88 5.63 6.09
C PHE A 74 9.87 6.09 5.02
N ASP A 75 10.32 5.15 4.18
CA ASP A 75 10.95 5.49 2.90
C ASP A 75 9.89 5.46 1.80
N ALA A 76 9.75 6.60 1.12
CA ALA A 76 8.92 6.77 -0.06
C ALA A 76 9.81 6.77 -1.31
N ALA A 77 9.39 6.05 -2.34
CA ALA A 77 10.05 5.95 -3.64
C ALA A 77 9.44 6.88 -4.70
N SER A 78 8.34 7.57 -4.39
CA SER A 78 7.73 8.55 -5.29
C SER A 78 6.99 9.66 -4.52
N VAL A 79 6.71 10.77 -5.19
CA VAL A 79 5.86 11.83 -4.61
C VAL A 79 4.45 11.33 -4.30
N ASN A 80 3.93 10.38 -5.07
CA ASN A 80 2.61 9.77 -4.81
C ASN A 80 2.63 8.95 -3.52
N GLU A 81 3.74 8.29 -3.19
CA GLU A 81 3.88 7.60 -1.90
C GLU A 81 3.99 8.60 -0.74
N ILE A 82 4.63 9.76 -0.94
CA ILE A 82 4.61 10.86 0.05
C ILE A 82 3.16 11.33 0.30
N GLU A 83 2.40 11.59 -0.76
CA GLU A 83 1.01 12.02 -0.65
C GLU A 83 0.12 10.95 0.01
N LEU A 84 0.36 9.68 -0.30
CA LEU A 84 -0.29 8.54 0.35
C LEU A 84 0.02 8.49 1.85
N LEU A 85 1.28 8.64 2.25
CA LEU A 85 1.69 8.66 3.65
C LEU A 85 1.01 9.82 4.41
N ILE A 86 1.04 11.03 3.85
CA ILE A 86 0.42 12.21 4.46
C ILE A 86 -1.10 12.04 4.57
N SER A 87 -1.75 11.54 3.51
CA SER A 87 -3.18 11.23 3.54
C SER A 87 -3.53 10.03 4.42
N SER A 88 -2.55 9.26 4.88
CA SER A 88 -2.70 8.21 5.92
C SER A 88 -2.35 8.73 7.33
N GLY A 89 -2.13 10.04 7.49
CA GLY A 89 -1.86 10.66 8.79
C GLY A 89 -0.42 10.49 9.28
N VAL A 90 0.52 10.12 8.40
CA VAL A 90 1.95 10.11 8.72
C VAL A 90 2.46 11.55 8.80
N GLU A 91 3.14 11.86 9.90
CA GLU A 91 3.77 13.17 10.06
C GLU A 91 4.90 13.35 9.02
N PRO A 92 4.98 14.51 8.32
CA PRO A 92 5.99 14.70 7.28
C PRO A 92 7.44 14.49 7.76
N ASN A 93 7.73 14.81 9.03
CA ASN A 93 9.02 14.57 9.66
C ASN A 93 9.34 13.08 9.92
N LYS A 94 8.51 12.13 9.48
CA LYS A 94 8.80 10.69 9.47
C LYS A 94 9.09 10.14 8.09
N ILE A 95 9.09 10.98 7.06
CA ILE A 95 9.13 10.57 5.65
C ILE A 95 10.47 10.95 5.01
N TYR A 96 11.13 9.96 4.41
CA TYR A 96 12.32 10.12 3.58
C TYR A 96 11.98 9.85 2.11
N TYR A 97 12.43 10.72 1.20
CA TYR A 97 12.24 10.50 -0.24
C TYR A 97 13.49 9.91 -0.90
N ILE A 98 13.44 8.61 -1.18
CA ILE A 98 14.56 7.80 -1.66
C ILE A 98 14.23 7.18 -3.04
N ALA A 99 14.68 7.84 -4.11
CA ALA A 99 14.52 7.37 -5.48
C ALA A 99 15.52 8.04 -6.43
N PRO A 100 16.02 7.37 -7.48
CA PRO A 100 16.78 8.05 -8.51
C PRO A 100 15.87 8.89 -9.40
N GLY A 101 16.46 9.87 -10.08
CA GLY A 101 15.82 10.54 -11.21
C GLY A 101 14.61 11.40 -10.87
N LYS A 102 14.57 12.02 -9.68
CA LYS A 102 13.44 12.86 -9.26
C LYS A 102 13.21 13.99 -10.26
N SER A 103 11.96 14.18 -10.67
CA SER A 103 11.59 15.30 -11.54
C SER A 103 11.52 16.60 -10.74
N ARG A 104 11.52 17.75 -11.43
CA ARG A 104 11.33 19.05 -10.76
C ARG A 104 9.98 19.13 -10.05
N SER A 105 8.94 18.50 -10.58
CA SER A 105 7.62 18.40 -9.93
C SER A 105 7.68 17.55 -8.66
N ASP A 106 8.37 16.41 -8.68
CA ASP A 106 8.48 15.55 -7.50
C ASP A 106 9.24 16.26 -6.37
N ILE A 107 10.35 16.94 -6.70
CA ILE A 107 11.15 17.72 -5.75
C ILE A 107 10.31 18.84 -5.13
N ARG A 108 9.58 19.62 -5.93
CA ARG A 108 8.67 20.65 -5.40
C ARG A 108 7.57 20.06 -4.53
N GLY A 109 7.03 18.89 -4.90
CA GLY A 109 6.04 18.17 -4.12
C GLY A 109 6.58 17.75 -2.74
N ALA A 110 7.80 17.22 -2.69
CA ALA A 110 8.47 16.87 -1.44
C ALA A 110 8.72 18.11 -0.55
N ILE A 111 9.29 19.19 -1.10
CA ILE A 111 9.55 20.45 -0.37
C ILE A 111 8.24 21.09 0.12
N LYS A 112 7.18 21.06 -0.70
CA LYS A 112 5.86 21.60 -0.33
C LYS A 112 5.32 20.91 0.91
N ASN A 113 5.51 19.59 1.01
CA ASN A 113 5.02 18.76 2.09
C ASN A 113 5.93 18.77 3.34
N ASN A 114 7.10 19.43 3.29
CA ASN A 114 8.03 19.56 4.42
C ASN A 114 8.42 18.20 5.04
N ILE A 115 8.78 17.24 4.17
CA ILE A 115 9.22 15.91 4.60
C ILE A 115 10.57 15.97 5.34
N LYS A 116 10.91 14.93 6.12
CA LYS A 116 12.16 14.88 6.89
C LYS A 116 13.39 15.10 6.03
N ALA A 117 13.55 14.33 4.95
CA ALA A 117 14.65 14.58 4.02
C ALA A 117 14.39 14.11 2.60
N ILE A 118 14.95 14.85 1.63
CA ILE A 118 15.15 14.37 0.27
C ILE A 118 16.54 13.74 0.19
N VAL A 119 16.62 12.47 -0.19
CA VAL A 119 17.90 11.78 -0.39
C VAL A 119 18.38 12.04 -1.82
N ILE A 120 19.44 12.82 -1.97
CA ILE A 120 20.07 13.22 -3.23
C ILE A 120 20.73 12.02 -3.89
N ASP A 121 20.30 11.72 -5.11
CA ASP A 121 20.82 10.56 -5.87
C ASP A 121 21.93 10.93 -6.86
N SER A 122 22.07 12.21 -7.26
CA SER A 122 23.12 12.67 -8.19
C SER A 122 23.46 14.16 -8.02
N PRO A 123 24.63 14.65 -8.52
CA PRO A 123 24.97 16.08 -8.49
C PRO A 123 23.92 16.96 -9.19
N LYS A 124 23.36 16.46 -10.30
CA LYS A 124 22.30 17.18 -11.03
C LYS A 124 21.02 17.27 -10.22
N GLU A 125 20.71 16.27 -9.40
CA GLU A 125 19.54 16.29 -8.52
C GLU A 125 19.71 17.30 -7.38
N LEU A 126 20.92 17.42 -6.81
CA LEU A 126 21.24 18.48 -5.84
C LEU A 126 20.89 19.86 -6.38
N HIS A 127 21.34 20.22 -7.59
CA HIS A 127 21.03 21.52 -8.18
C HIS A 127 19.55 21.75 -8.43
N LYS A 128 18.78 20.70 -8.79
CA LYS A 128 17.32 20.82 -8.89
C LYS A 128 16.67 21.10 -7.53
N ILE A 129 17.18 20.52 -6.45
CA ILE A 129 16.69 20.74 -5.08
C ILE A 129 17.01 22.16 -4.63
N ILE A 130 18.22 22.66 -4.92
CA ILE A 130 18.63 24.04 -4.65
C ILE A 130 17.68 25.01 -5.34
N GLU A 131 17.55 24.90 -6.67
CA GLU A 131 16.70 25.77 -7.47
C GLU A 131 15.24 25.73 -7.01
N ALA A 132 14.71 24.55 -6.67
CA ALA A 132 13.34 24.43 -6.18
C ALA A 132 13.16 25.08 -4.81
N SER A 133 14.10 24.90 -3.89
CA SER A 133 14.08 25.49 -2.55
C SER A 133 14.14 27.01 -2.60
N GLU A 134 15.03 27.57 -3.43
CA GLU A 134 15.16 29.02 -3.65
C GLU A 134 13.89 29.62 -4.22
N ASN A 135 13.36 29.04 -5.31
CA ASN A 135 12.15 29.53 -5.96
C ASN A 135 10.92 29.48 -5.04
N MET A 136 10.89 28.53 -4.10
CA MET A 136 9.80 28.38 -3.14
C MET A 136 10.02 29.18 -1.86
N GLY A 137 11.21 29.75 -1.64
CA GLY A 137 11.58 30.38 -0.38
C GLY A 137 11.48 29.44 0.82
N LYS A 138 11.68 28.13 0.61
CA LYS A 138 11.53 27.09 1.63
C LYS A 138 12.79 26.26 1.75
N PRO A 139 13.44 26.21 2.94
CA PRO A 139 14.54 25.28 3.16
C PRO A 139 14.02 23.84 3.20
N GLN A 140 14.89 22.90 2.83
CA GLN A 140 14.62 21.46 2.91
C GLN A 140 15.87 20.77 3.45
N GLU A 141 15.69 19.86 4.39
CA GLU A 141 16.78 19.00 4.83
C GLU A 141 17.05 17.91 3.78
N VAL A 142 18.32 17.59 3.56
CA VAL A 142 18.77 16.65 2.53
C VAL A 142 19.77 15.63 3.08
N MET A 143 19.86 14.49 2.41
CA MET A 143 20.89 13.47 2.66
C MET A 143 21.55 13.11 1.32
N PHE A 144 22.77 12.59 1.32
CA PHE A 144 23.40 12.07 0.10
C PHE A 144 23.35 10.55 0.04
N ARG A 145 22.95 10.01 -1.12
CA ARG A 145 22.99 8.57 -1.38
C ARG A 145 24.35 8.15 -1.91
N LEU A 146 25.04 7.31 -1.15
CA LEU A 146 26.27 6.65 -1.54
C LEU A 146 25.99 5.46 -2.44
N ASN A 147 26.77 5.35 -3.51
CA ASN A 147 27.04 4.11 -4.21
C ASN A 147 28.48 3.68 -3.88
N PRO A 148 28.69 2.55 -3.19
CA PRO A 148 30.02 2.09 -2.81
C PRO A 148 30.83 1.55 -4.01
N GLY A 149 30.25 1.43 -5.20
CA GLY A 149 30.92 0.95 -6.42
C GLY A 149 31.10 -0.56 -6.52
N GLU A 150 30.95 -1.29 -5.41
CA GLU A 150 30.94 -2.76 -5.37
C GLU A 150 29.53 -3.33 -5.51
N ARG A 151 29.40 -4.50 -6.17
CA ARG A 151 28.12 -5.22 -6.23
C ARG A 151 27.84 -5.93 -4.91
N SER A 152 26.61 -5.83 -4.44
CA SER A 152 26.10 -6.62 -3.32
C SER A 152 25.72 -8.03 -3.77
N TYR A 153 25.82 -8.99 -2.86
CA TYR A 153 25.53 -10.40 -3.10
C TYR A 153 24.06 -10.81 -2.87
N GLY A 154 23.15 -9.84 -2.66
CA GLY A 154 21.71 -10.09 -2.52
C GLY A 154 21.00 -10.50 -3.82
N SER A 155 19.70 -10.80 -3.72
CA SER A 155 18.87 -11.22 -4.88
C SER A 155 18.82 -10.18 -6.02
N LEU A 156 19.04 -8.91 -5.67
CA LEU A 156 19.27 -7.81 -6.60
C LEU A 156 20.25 -6.83 -5.93
N SER A 157 21.33 -6.50 -6.63
CA SER A 157 22.29 -5.48 -6.19
C SER A 157 21.78 -4.09 -6.56
N MET A 158 21.76 -3.18 -5.59
CA MET A 158 21.45 -1.77 -5.80
C MET A 158 22.71 -0.89 -5.78
N ALA A 159 23.85 -1.46 -5.40
CA ALA A 159 25.19 -0.86 -5.49
C ALA A 159 25.99 -1.40 -6.69
N GLY A 160 27.08 -0.72 -7.03
CA GLY A 160 27.98 -1.06 -8.14
C GLY A 160 27.59 -0.36 -9.43
N ALA A 161 27.76 -1.03 -10.58
CA ALA A 161 27.36 -0.53 -11.91
C ALA A 161 25.83 -0.49 -12.07
N THR A 162 25.16 0.30 -11.22
CA THR A 162 23.73 0.58 -11.16
C THR A 162 23.51 2.08 -11.30
N GLN A 163 22.27 2.50 -11.53
CA GLN A 163 21.89 3.90 -11.73
C GLN A 163 21.77 4.73 -10.45
N PHE A 164 22.09 4.15 -9.29
CA PHE A 164 21.74 4.72 -8.00
C PHE A 164 22.94 5.38 -7.33
N GLY A 165 22.71 6.52 -6.68
CA GLY A 165 23.67 7.18 -5.80
C GLY A 165 24.91 7.73 -6.50
N MET A 166 25.86 8.17 -5.66
CA MET A 166 27.06 8.91 -6.01
C MET A 166 28.30 8.26 -5.44
N SER A 167 29.47 8.49 -6.05
CA SER A 167 30.74 8.04 -5.45
C SER A 167 31.06 8.84 -4.18
N LYS A 168 32.00 8.35 -3.35
CA LYS A 168 32.49 9.07 -2.17
C LYS A 168 33.01 10.46 -2.52
N GLU A 169 33.76 10.56 -3.61
CA GLU A 169 34.38 11.80 -4.10
C GLU A 169 33.32 12.82 -4.53
N GLU A 170 32.30 12.38 -5.28
CA GLU A 170 31.21 13.25 -5.70
C GLU A 170 30.42 13.78 -4.51
N ILE A 171 30.15 12.93 -3.50
CA ILE A 171 29.48 13.34 -2.26
C ILE A 171 30.31 14.40 -1.54
N VAL A 172 31.61 14.19 -1.38
CA VAL A 172 32.49 15.17 -0.70
C VAL A 172 32.47 16.51 -1.42
N VAL A 173 32.52 16.52 -2.76
CA VAL A 173 32.46 17.75 -3.56
C VAL A 173 31.11 18.45 -3.37
N CYS A 174 30.01 17.72 -3.52
CA CYS A 174 28.65 18.27 -3.44
C CYS A 174 28.30 18.76 -2.03
N TRP A 175 28.76 18.06 -0.99
CA TRP A 175 28.56 18.46 0.41
C TRP A 175 29.29 19.77 0.70
N LYS A 176 30.55 19.90 0.27
CA LYS A 176 31.33 21.14 0.42
C LYS A 176 30.67 22.29 -0.34
N GLU A 177 30.16 22.03 -1.55
CA GLU A 177 29.42 23.04 -2.31
C GLU A 177 28.17 23.51 -1.54
N LEU A 178 27.33 22.57 -1.09
CA LEU A 178 26.10 22.88 -0.36
C LEU A 178 26.39 23.71 0.90
N ARG A 179 27.37 23.28 1.70
CA ARG A 179 27.81 23.96 2.92
C ARG A 179 28.29 25.39 2.65
N ASN A 180 29.10 25.60 1.61
CA ASN A 180 29.76 26.88 1.37
C ASN A 180 28.87 27.89 0.63
N ARG A 181 27.96 27.41 -0.23
CA ARG A 181 27.20 28.28 -1.14
C ARG A 181 25.71 28.36 -0.81
N TYR A 182 25.14 27.34 -0.18
CA TYR A 182 23.70 27.22 0.06
C TYR A 182 23.39 26.86 1.52
N PRO A 183 23.85 27.66 2.51
CA PRO A 183 23.72 27.33 3.93
C PRO A 183 22.28 27.24 4.45
N PHE A 184 21.29 27.69 3.67
CA PHE A 184 19.86 27.54 3.98
C PHE A 184 19.33 26.11 3.73
N ILE A 185 20.05 25.27 2.96
CA ILE A 185 19.74 23.85 2.79
C ILE A 185 20.68 23.07 3.69
N LYS A 186 20.10 22.34 4.64
CA LYS A 186 20.85 21.61 5.65
C LYS A 186 21.06 20.16 5.20
N CYS A 187 22.30 19.76 4.96
CA CYS A 187 22.61 18.35 4.85
C CYS A 187 22.62 17.72 6.25
N ILE A 188 21.77 16.71 6.46
CA ILE A 188 21.62 16.06 7.76
C ILE A 188 22.12 14.63 7.77
N GLY A 189 22.51 14.05 6.63
CA GLY A 189 22.81 12.63 6.59
C GLY A 189 23.41 12.04 5.34
N LEU A 190 23.81 10.78 5.49
CA LEU A 190 24.24 9.89 4.42
C LEU A 190 23.29 8.69 4.37
N GLN A 191 23.06 8.17 3.17
CA GLN A 191 22.22 7.00 2.93
C GLN A 191 22.93 6.01 2.01
N CYS A 192 22.81 4.71 2.27
CA CYS A 192 23.32 3.67 1.38
C CYS A 192 22.42 2.44 1.45
N TYR A 193 22.00 1.92 0.30
CA TYR A 193 21.22 0.67 0.20
C TYR A 193 21.91 -0.29 -0.76
N GLN A 194 22.48 -1.37 -0.24
CA GLN A 194 23.34 -2.26 -1.02
C GLN A 194 22.55 -3.35 -1.78
N GLY A 195 21.50 -3.93 -1.19
CA GLY A 195 20.76 -5.03 -1.81
C GLY A 195 19.46 -5.40 -1.11
N THR A 196 18.70 -6.29 -1.76
CA THR A 196 17.38 -6.76 -1.28
C THR A 196 17.36 -8.28 -1.03
N ASN A 197 16.51 -8.69 -0.08
CA ASN A 197 16.18 -10.07 0.25
C ASN A 197 17.40 -10.95 0.56
N ILE A 198 18.28 -10.47 1.42
CA ILE A 198 19.41 -11.22 1.92
C ILE A 198 18.91 -12.10 3.07
N LEU A 199 19.01 -13.41 2.89
CA LEU A 199 18.62 -14.43 3.87
C LEU A 199 19.82 -15.00 4.66
N ASP A 200 20.99 -14.38 4.51
CA ASP A 200 22.23 -14.72 5.21
C ASP A 200 22.60 -13.56 6.14
N GLU A 201 22.61 -13.84 7.44
CA GLU A 201 22.86 -12.87 8.50
C GLU A 201 24.28 -12.31 8.43
N LYS A 202 25.26 -13.18 8.17
CA LYS A 202 26.68 -12.80 8.10
C LYS A 202 26.93 -11.87 6.93
N LEU A 203 26.27 -12.14 5.80
CA LEU A 203 26.32 -11.25 4.65
C LEU A 203 25.69 -9.89 5.01
N LEU A 204 24.49 -9.84 5.61
CA LEU A 204 23.88 -8.59 6.06
C LEU A 204 24.81 -7.78 6.99
N ILE A 205 25.38 -8.44 8.00
CA ILE A 205 26.29 -7.82 8.97
C ILE A 205 27.52 -7.22 8.26
N SER A 206 28.11 -7.98 7.33
CA SER A 206 29.25 -7.53 6.53
C SER A 206 28.92 -6.30 5.68
N GLU A 207 27.78 -6.31 4.99
CA GLU A 207 27.32 -5.20 4.15
C GLU A 207 27.08 -3.92 4.97
N PHE A 208 26.42 -4.02 6.13
CA PHE A 208 26.27 -2.87 7.05
C PHE A 208 27.62 -2.32 7.54
N GLY A 209 28.58 -3.20 7.82
CA GLY A 209 29.94 -2.79 8.20
C GLY A 209 30.66 -2.01 7.12
N LYS A 210 30.54 -2.44 5.86
CA LYS A 210 31.09 -1.70 4.71
C LYS A 210 30.50 -0.30 4.60
N VAL A 211 29.16 -0.18 4.72
CA VAL A 211 28.51 1.14 4.70
C VAL A 211 29.06 2.06 5.79
N LEU A 212 29.21 1.57 7.02
CA LEU A 212 29.72 2.38 8.13
C LEU A 212 31.17 2.81 7.92
N ASN A 213 32.01 1.95 7.34
CA ASN A 213 33.36 2.30 6.94
C ASN A 213 33.36 3.40 5.87
N ASP A 214 32.51 3.27 4.85
CA ASP A 214 32.40 4.27 3.79
C ASP A 214 31.91 5.62 4.32
N PHE A 215 30.92 5.63 5.22
CA PHE A 215 30.48 6.84 5.90
C PHE A 215 31.58 7.43 6.77
N SER A 216 32.39 6.60 7.43
CA SER A 216 33.56 7.05 8.19
C SER A 216 34.59 7.73 7.27
N ASP A 217 34.86 7.19 6.09
CA ASP A 217 35.81 7.79 5.14
C ASP A 217 35.32 9.16 4.67
N ILE A 218 34.06 9.25 4.22
CA ILE A 218 33.45 10.50 3.76
C ILE A 218 33.51 11.58 4.85
N THR A 219 33.06 11.24 6.06
CA THR A 219 33.05 12.17 7.20
C THR A 219 34.44 12.57 7.67
N GLY A 220 35.44 11.69 7.50
CA GLY A 220 36.85 12.00 7.77
C GLY A 220 37.40 13.07 6.82
N VAL A 221 37.06 12.99 5.53
CA VAL A 221 37.47 13.99 4.54
C VAL A 221 36.72 15.32 4.72
N LEU A 222 35.46 15.26 5.14
CA LEU A 222 34.63 16.45 5.41
C LEU A 222 34.99 17.13 6.75
N ASN A 223 35.61 16.41 7.69
CA ASN A 223 35.75 16.81 9.10
C ASN A 223 34.39 17.23 9.71
N GLU A 224 33.33 16.49 9.36
CA GLU A 224 31.95 16.79 9.74
C GLU A 224 31.21 15.47 9.91
N VAL A 225 30.43 15.36 10.99
CA VAL A 225 29.66 14.16 11.32
C VAL A 225 28.17 14.50 11.20
N PRO A 226 27.41 13.80 10.33
CA PRO A 226 26.01 14.09 10.15
C PRO A 226 25.12 13.58 11.29
N LEU A 227 23.90 14.10 11.35
CA LEU A 227 22.90 13.69 12.33
C LEU A 227 22.31 12.31 12.02
N LEU A 228 22.19 11.95 10.74
CA LEU A 228 21.51 10.73 10.29
C LEU A 228 22.45 9.87 9.44
N LEU A 229 22.49 8.57 9.76
CA LEU A 229 23.25 7.57 9.02
C LEU A 229 22.30 6.45 8.62
N ASP A 230 21.74 6.55 7.42
CA ASP A 230 20.90 5.50 6.87
C ASP A 230 21.77 4.43 6.22
N ILE A 231 21.88 3.31 6.93
CA ILE A 231 22.71 2.18 6.50
C ILE A 231 21.90 1.18 5.67
N GLY A 232 20.69 1.56 5.27
CA GLY A 232 19.85 0.81 4.37
C GLY A 232 19.23 -0.41 5.04
N GLY A 233 19.07 -1.46 4.25
CA GLY A 233 18.28 -2.62 4.65
C GLY A 233 18.73 -3.88 3.95
N GLY A 234 17.75 -4.61 3.44
CA GLY A 234 18.00 -5.86 2.73
C GLY A 234 17.61 -7.10 3.54
N PHE A 235 17.09 -6.93 4.76
CA PHE A 235 16.50 -8.00 5.57
C PHE A 235 15.55 -8.85 4.72
N GLY A 236 15.90 -10.12 4.53
CA GLY A 236 15.14 -11.06 3.73
C GLY A 236 13.97 -11.69 4.46
N SER A 237 12.94 -12.00 3.68
CA SER A 237 11.80 -12.82 4.13
C SER A 237 11.78 -14.07 3.25
N PRO A 238 11.75 -15.28 3.83
CA PRO A 238 11.55 -16.49 3.05
C PRO A 238 10.30 -16.37 2.19
N PHE A 239 10.44 -16.69 0.91
CA PHE A 239 9.35 -16.75 -0.05
C PHE A 239 8.91 -18.19 -0.27
N SER A 240 9.86 -19.11 -0.39
CA SER A 240 9.60 -20.55 -0.60
C SER A 240 9.89 -21.40 0.65
N MET A 241 9.49 -22.68 0.61
CA MET A 241 9.72 -23.61 1.73
C MET A 241 11.19 -24.05 1.88
N GLU A 242 12.02 -23.82 0.87
CA GLU A 242 13.45 -24.16 0.87
C GLU A 242 14.32 -23.06 1.49
N GLU A 243 13.73 -21.91 1.77
CA GLU A 243 14.40 -20.74 2.32
C GLU A 243 14.19 -20.68 3.84
N HIS A 244 15.21 -20.19 4.55
CA HIS A 244 15.21 -20.10 6.00
C HIS A 244 15.10 -18.64 6.46
N PRO A 245 14.35 -18.36 7.54
CA PRO A 245 14.25 -17.03 8.10
C PRO A 245 15.58 -16.61 8.75
N LEU A 246 15.78 -15.29 8.84
CA LEU A 246 16.96 -14.72 9.49
C LEU A 246 17.00 -15.04 11.00
N ASP A 247 18.17 -15.41 11.51
CA ASP A 247 18.46 -15.48 12.94
C ASP A 247 18.64 -14.07 13.52
N LEU A 248 17.58 -13.60 14.18
CA LEU A 248 17.52 -12.29 14.82
C LEU A 248 18.52 -12.12 15.97
N MET A 249 18.91 -13.19 16.66
CA MET A 249 19.88 -13.13 17.75
C MET A 249 21.30 -12.97 17.21
N GLU A 250 21.64 -13.71 16.13
CA GLU A 250 22.92 -13.53 15.43
C GLU A 250 23.02 -12.13 14.83
N LEU A 251 21.95 -11.63 14.19
CA LEU A 251 21.89 -10.26 13.68
C LEU A 251 22.09 -9.22 14.77
N LYS A 252 21.44 -9.36 15.93
CA LYS A 252 21.61 -8.41 17.05
C LYS A 252 23.07 -8.33 17.51
N ALA A 253 23.71 -9.48 17.71
CA ALA A 253 25.11 -9.56 18.12
C ALA A 253 26.03 -8.96 17.04
N GLY A 254 25.79 -9.31 15.79
CA GLY A 254 26.53 -8.81 14.64
C GLY A 254 26.43 -7.29 14.49
N LEU A 255 25.21 -6.74 14.46
CA LEU A 255 24.95 -5.31 14.36
C LEU A 255 25.67 -4.51 15.46
N THR A 256 25.64 -5.02 16.69
CA THR A 256 26.38 -4.40 17.82
C THR A 256 27.89 -4.38 17.55
N ALA A 257 28.44 -5.49 17.03
CA ALA A 257 29.85 -5.59 16.72
C ALA A 257 30.29 -4.65 15.59
N VAL A 258 29.48 -4.43 14.56
CA VAL A 258 29.82 -3.50 13.45
C VAL A 258 29.63 -2.04 13.82
N VAL A 259 28.69 -1.71 14.71
CA VAL A 259 28.49 -0.32 15.17
C VAL A 259 29.55 0.11 16.19
N SER A 260 29.99 -0.81 17.07
CA SER A 260 30.90 -0.50 18.18
C SER A 260 32.18 0.26 17.78
N PRO A 261 32.92 -0.11 16.70
CA PRO A 261 34.11 0.62 16.25
C PRO A 261 33.84 2.09 15.88
N HIS A 262 32.62 2.42 15.49
CA HIS A 262 32.24 3.77 15.07
C HIS A 262 31.52 4.58 16.16
N SER A 263 31.20 3.95 17.30
CA SER A 263 30.39 4.54 18.38
C SER A 263 30.88 5.91 18.85
N ARG A 264 32.20 6.08 19.06
CA ARG A 264 32.77 7.38 19.48
C ARG A 264 32.62 8.45 18.40
N LYS A 265 32.81 8.08 17.13
CA LYS A 265 32.76 9.01 16.00
C LYS A 265 31.32 9.45 15.72
N PHE A 266 30.38 8.51 15.80
CA PHE A 266 28.97 8.70 15.49
C PHE A 266 28.08 8.77 16.74
N GLN A 267 28.64 9.15 17.89
CA GLN A 267 27.92 9.16 19.19
C GLN A 267 26.68 10.07 19.20
N ASN A 268 26.66 11.08 18.33
CA ASN A 268 25.55 12.03 18.18
C ASN A 268 24.73 11.79 16.90
N SER A 269 25.04 10.72 16.17
CA SER A 269 24.33 10.33 14.96
C SER A 269 23.28 9.29 15.30
N GLN A 270 22.17 9.35 14.58
CA GLN A 270 21.11 8.36 14.64
C GLN A 270 21.24 7.42 13.44
N TYR A 271 21.28 6.11 13.70
CA TYR A 271 21.25 5.10 12.66
C TYR A 271 19.84 4.92 12.13
N ILE A 272 19.69 4.76 10.83
CA ILE A 272 18.42 4.44 10.17
C ILE A 272 18.58 3.12 9.45
N PHE A 273 17.58 2.26 9.58
CA PHE A 273 17.47 1.01 8.84
C PHE A 273 16.19 1.03 8.00
N GLU A 274 16.28 0.53 6.78
CA GLU A 274 15.16 0.40 5.85
C GLU A 274 14.68 -1.06 5.80
N SER A 275 13.37 -1.28 5.83
CA SER A 275 12.83 -2.61 5.60
C SER A 275 11.43 -2.56 5.03
N GLY A 276 11.14 -3.41 4.06
CA GLY A 276 9.79 -3.58 3.51
C GLY A 276 9.43 -5.05 3.48
N ARG A 277 10.18 -5.83 2.70
CA ARG A 277 9.93 -7.26 2.48
C ARG A 277 9.90 -8.08 3.76
N TYR A 278 10.83 -7.87 4.69
CA TYR A 278 10.85 -8.56 5.98
C TYR A 278 9.58 -8.29 6.81
N ILE A 279 9.11 -7.04 6.80
CA ILE A 279 7.98 -6.59 7.62
C ILE A 279 6.64 -7.14 7.11
N VAL A 280 6.41 -7.12 5.79
CA VAL A 280 5.10 -7.50 5.23
C VAL A 280 5.08 -8.82 4.48
N GLY A 281 6.22 -9.36 4.06
CA GLY A 281 6.31 -10.50 3.12
C GLY A 281 5.48 -11.71 3.55
N GLY A 282 5.75 -12.22 4.75
CA GLY A 282 5.04 -13.38 5.31
C GLY A 282 3.62 -13.11 5.80
N GLY A 283 3.21 -11.83 5.89
CA GLY A 283 1.95 -11.37 6.46
C GLY A 283 0.79 -11.32 5.48
N GLY A 284 0.98 -11.79 4.25
CA GLY A 284 -0.04 -11.79 3.20
C GLY A 284 -0.36 -13.18 2.68
N ILE A 285 -1.64 -13.40 2.38
CA ILE A 285 -2.19 -14.59 1.73
C ILE A 285 -2.97 -14.13 0.50
N PHE A 286 -2.75 -14.76 -0.65
CA PHE A 286 -3.56 -14.59 -1.84
C PHE A 286 -4.54 -15.76 -1.96
N LEU A 287 -5.83 -15.46 -1.91
CA LEU A 287 -6.94 -16.40 -2.04
C LEU A 287 -7.48 -16.43 -3.46
N THR A 288 -7.66 -17.63 -4.00
CA THR A 288 -8.10 -17.83 -5.39
C THR A 288 -8.85 -19.15 -5.52
N ARG A 289 -9.84 -19.23 -6.41
CA ARG A 289 -10.59 -20.48 -6.68
C ARG A 289 -10.08 -21.18 -7.92
N ILE A 290 -10.11 -22.51 -7.88
CA ILE A 290 -9.89 -23.33 -9.06
C ILE A 290 -11.10 -23.23 -9.99
N ARG A 291 -10.86 -22.83 -11.24
CA ARG A 291 -11.86 -22.75 -12.31
C ARG A 291 -11.90 -23.99 -13.19
N ASP A 292 -10.77 -24.66 -13.38
CA ASP A 292 -10.67 -25.85 -14.21
C ASP A 292 -9.44 -26.68 -13.81
N VAL A 293 -9.56 -28.00 -13.93
CA VAL A 293 -8.46 -28.95 -13.73
C VAL A 293 -8.41 -29.86 -14.94
N LYS A 294 -7.34 -29.77 -15.72
CA LYS A 294 -7.20 -30.52 -16.96
C LYS A 294 -5.87 -31.22 -17.07
N GLU A 295 -5.87 -32.32 -17.83
CA GLU A 295 -4.66 -33.05 -18.16
C GLU A 295 -4.34 -32.86 -19.64
N LEU A 296 -3.08 -32.51 -19.92
CA LEU A 296 -2.59 -32.35 -21.28
C LEU A 296 -1.14 -32.82 -21.33
N SER A 297 -0.83 -33.70 -22.29
CA SER A 297 0.53 -34.24 -22.49
C SER A 297 1.18 -34.78 -21.21
N ASN A 298 0.44 -35.58 -20.44
CA ASN A 298 0.84 -36.15 -19.14
C ASN A 298 1.21 -35.11 -18.07
N ARG A 299 0.69 -33.88 -18.19
CA ARG A 299 0.81 -32.83 -17.18
C ARG A 299 -0.57 -32.38 -16.73
N LYS A 300 -0.73 -32.26 -15.42
CA LYS A 300 -1.95 -31.72 -14.80
C LYS A 300 -1.83 -30.21 -14.63
N TYR A 301 -2.80 -29.49 -15.16
CA TYR A 301 -2.92 -28.04 -15.09
C TYR A 301 -4.09 -27.70 -14.18
N VAL A 302 -3.85 -26.82 -13.22
CA VAL A 302 -4.86 -26.24 -12.34
C VAL A 302 -5.00 -24.77 -12.73
N ILE A 303 -6.15 -24.42 -13.29
CA ILE A 303 -6.46 -23.06 -13.72
C ILE A 303 -7.22 -22.38 -12.60
N ILE A 304 -6.71 -21.26 -12.11
CA ILE A 304 -7.30 -20.48 -11.04
C ILE A 304 -7.94 -19.18 -11.53
N ASP A 305 -8.78 -18.57 -10.70
CA ASP A 305 -9.45 -17.30 -11.02
C ASP A 305 -8.56 -16.06 -10.85
N GLY A 306 -7.40 -16.21 -10.21
CA GLY A 306 -6.29 -15.26 -10.22
C GLY A 306 -5.17 -15.69 -11.18
N GLY A 307 -4.37 -14.74 -11.67
CA GLY A 307 -3.22 -15.03 -12.52
C GLY A 307 -2.07 -14.07 -12.27
N ILE A 308 -1.13 -13.99 -13.20
CA ILE A 308 0.01 -13.04 -13.12
C ILE A 308 -0.43 -11.59 -13.02
N HIS A 309 -1.66 -11.25 -13.43
CA HIS A 309 -2.25 -9.92 -13.27
C HIS A 309 -2.60 -9.61 -11.80
N CYS A 310 -2.73 -10.62 -10.95
CA CYS A 310 -2.95 -10.48 -9.51
C CYS A 310 -1.71 -10.85 -8.69
N PHE A 311 -0.91 -11.82 -9.15
CA PHE A 311 0.22 -12.42 -8.43
C PHE A 311 1.49 -12.46 -9.31
N GLY A 312 1.81 -11.33 -9.94
CA GLY A 312 2.94 -11.17 -10.85
C GLY A 312 4.27 -10.89 -10.15
N GLY A 313 4.25 -10.14 -9.04
CA GLY A 313 5.46 -9.82 -8.27
C GLY A 313 6.52 -9.02 -9.05
N LEU A 314 7.71 -8.84 -8.46
CA LEU A 314 8.87 -8.20 -9.09
C LEU A 314 9.64 -9.10 -10.07
N GLY A 315 9.01 -10.17 -10.59
CA GLY A 315 9.62 -11.05 -11.59
C GLY A 315 9.07 -12.47 -11.60
N ARG A 316 9.37 -13.22 -12.67
CA ARG A 316 8.93 -14.61 -12.90
C ARG A 316 9.56 -15.66 -11.99
N THR A 317 10.36 -15.26 -11.00
CA THR A 317 11.06 -16.16 -10.07
C THR A 317 10.08 -17.05 -9.28
N ASN A 318 8.83 -16.61 -9.12
CA ASN A 318 7.75 -17.38 -8.49
C ASN A 318 7.50 -18.74 -9.16
N ALA A 319 7.72 -18.84 -10.48
CA ALA A 319 7.38 -20.05 -11.25
C ALA A 319 8.25 -21.26 -10.87
N PHE A 320 9.49 -21.02 -10.41
CA PHE A 320 10.47 -22.05 -10.10
C PHE A 320 10.69 -22.28 -8.60
N ARG A 321 10.35 -21.29 -7.77
CA ARG A 321 10.37 -21.39 -6.31
C ARG A 321 9.01 -20.93 -5.77
N PRO A 322 7.99 -21.80 -5.83
CA PRO A 322 6.67 -21.41 -5.42
C PRO A 322 6.64 -21.11 -3.91
N PRO A 323 5.79 -20.16 -3.49
CA PRO A 323 5.48 -20.02 -2.08
C PRO A 323 4.75 -21.26 -1.55
N PRO A 324 4.53 -21.37 -0.23
CA PRO A 324 3.61 -22.37 0.29
C PRO A 324 2.21 -22.17 -0.31
N ILE A 325 1.61 -23.26 -0.80
CA ILE A 325 0.27 -23.27 -1.41
C ILE A 325 -0.55 -24.38 -0.77
N ARG A 326 -1.80 -24.10 -0.40
CA ARG A 326 -2.70 -25.08 0.23
C ARG A 326 -4.12 -24.97 -0.33
N ILE A 327 -4.77 -26.12 -0.52
CA ILE A 327 -6.22 -26.19 -0.72
C ILE A 327 -6.91 -26.19 0.64
N LEU A 328 -7.75 -25.20 0.90
CA LEU A 328 -8.47 -25.07 2.16
C LEU A 328 -9.52 -26.19 2.31
N ARG A 329 -9.62 -26.75 3.52
CA ARG A 329 -10.53 -27.86 3.87
C ARG A 329 -10.40 -29.14 3.03
N SER A 330 -9.30 -29.32 2.28
CA SER A 330 -9.08 -30.58 1.53
C SER A 330 -8.98 -31.77 2.49
N LYS A 331 -9.78 -32.82 2.20
CA LYS A 331 -9.72 -34.12 2.90
C LYS A 331 -8.93 -35.17 2.09
N GLU A 332 -8.43 -34.79 0.92
CA GLU A 332 -7.71 -35.68 0.02
C GLU A 332 -6.31 -35.96 0.56
N THR A 333 -5.93 -37.23 0.61
CA THR A 333 -4.60 -37.67 1.06
C THR A 333 -3.63 -37.89 -0.09
N ARG A 334 -4.17 -38.12 -1.30
CA ARG A 334 -3.37 -38.28 -2.52
C ARG A 334 -2.82 -36.93 -2.96
N VAL A 335 -1.51 -36.82 -3.00
CA VAL A 335 -0.78 -35.64 -3.49
C VAL A 335 -0.39 -35.85 -4.95
N GLU A 336 -0.58 -34.81 -5.75
CA GLU A 336 -0.27 -34.79 -7.19
C GLU A 336 0.63 -33.59 -7.49
N SER A 337 1.50 -33.73 -8.48
CA SER A 337 2.31 -32.63 -9.00
C SER A 337 1.54 -31.92 -10.11
N VAL A 338 1.34 -30.61 -9.97
CA VAL A 338 0.55 -29.81 -10.92
C VAL A 338 1.29 -28.55 -11.35
N THR A 339 0.87 -27.98 -12.49
CA THR A 339 1.22 -26.61 -12.87
C THR A 339 0.03 -25.70 -12.55
N LEU A 340 0.26 -24.68 -11.74
CA LEU A 340 -0.74 -23.69 -11.35
C LEU A 340 -0.69 -22.50 -12.32
N CYS A 341 -1.79 -22.26 -13.03
CA CYS A 341 -1.89 -21.24 -14.07
C CYS A 341 -3.06 -20.30 -13.82
N GLY A 342 -2.95 -19.06 -14.30
CA GLY A 342 -4.07 -18.13 -14.31
C GLY A 342 -4.98 -18.27 -15.54
N PRO A 343 -6.03 -17.44 -15.63
CA PRO A 343 -7.09 -17.56 -16.63
C PRO A 343 -6.81 -16.80 -17.94
N SER A 344 -5.62 -16.21 -18.13
CA SER A 344 -5.37 -15.36 -19.29
C SER A 344 -4.98 -16.13 -20.55
N CYS A 345 -5.11 -15.46 -21.71
CA CYS A 345 -4.81 -16.03 -23.02
C CYS A 345 -3.30 -16.04 -23.37
N THR A 346 -2.41 -15.89 -22.39
CA THR A 346 -0.96 -15.94 -22.60
C THR A 346 -0.36 -17.18 -21.94
N PRO A 347 0.56 -17.90 -22.61
CA PRO A 347 1.26 -19.04 -22.00
C PRO A 347 2.17 -18.62 -20.84
N LEU A 348 2.34 -17.31 -20.63
CA LEU A 348 3.14 -16.73 -19.55
C LEU A 348 2.39 -16.65 -18.22
N ASP A 349 1.09 -16.95 -18.21
CA ASP A 349 0.24 -16.91 -17.02
C ASP A 349 0.36 -18.20 -16.20
N VAL A 350 1.59 -18.43 -15.75
CA VAL A 350 1.95 -19.53 -14.87
C VAL A 350 2.41 -18.94 -13.55
N ILE A 351 1.72 -19.30 -12.48
CA ILE A 351 2.10 -18.91 -11.12
C ILE A 351 3.26 -19.80 -10.64
N ALA A 352 3.15 -21.11 -10.85
CA ALA A 352 4.11 -22.08 -10.35
C ALA A 352 4.09 -23.40 -11.11
N HIS A 353 5.27 -23.98 -11.31
CA HIS A 353 5.45 -25.34 -11.79
C HIS A 353 5.67 -26.33 -10.65
N ASN A 354 5.34 -27.61 -10.89
CA ASN A 354 5.61 -28.72 -9.98
C ASN A 354 5.07 -28.50 -8.55
N VAL A 355 3.93 -27.83 -8.42
CA VAL A 355 3.27 -27.62 -7.13
C VAL A 355 2.69 -28.94 -6.66
N LYS A 356 3.05 -29.37 -5.45
CA LYS A 356 2.49 -30.56 -4.81
C LYS A 356 1.20 -30.19 -4.10
N LEU A 357 0.06 -30.64 -4.62
CA LEU A 357 -1.25 -30.38 -4.01
C LEU A 357 -2.01 -31.69 -3.75
N PRO A 358 -2.83 -31.76 -2.69
CA PRO A 358 -3.86 -32.79 -2.60
C PRO A 358 -4.78 -32.70 -3.83
N SER A 359 -5.33 -33.82 -4.30
CA SER A 359 -6.01 -33.90 -5.60
C SER A 359 -6.99 -32.74 -5.85
N PRO A 360 -6.62 -31.76 -6.72
CA PRO A 360 -7.35 -30.50 -6.87
C PRO A 360 -8.62 -30.70 -7.68
N LYS A 361 -9.70 -30.00 -7.29
CA LYS A 361 -11.00 -30.03 -7.97
C LYS A 361 -11.47 -28.62 -8.31
N GLU A 362 -12.28 -28.50 -9.35
CA GLU A 362 -12.97 -27.25 -9.66
C GLU A 362 -13.79 -26.77 -8.44
N GLY A 363 -13.75 -25.46 -8.17
CA GLY A 363 -14.42 -24.82 -7.03
C GLY A 363 -13.60 -24.80 -5.74
N ASP A 364 -12.54 -25.61 -5.62
CA ASP A 364 -11.65 -25.60 -4.45
C ASP A 364 -11.04 -24.21 -4.24
N LEU A 365 -10.90 -23.82 -2.98
CA LEU A 365 -10.29 -22.55 -2.57
C LEU A 365 -8.82 -22.78 -2.22
N LEU A 366 -7.94 -22.08 -2.92
CA LEU A 366 -6.50 -22.11 -2.70
C LEU A 366 -6.06 -20.89 -1.89
N ALA A 367 -5.15 -21.12 -0.95
CA ALA A 367 -4.39 -20.10 -0.24
C ALA A 367 -2.91 -20.17 -0.67
N ILE A 368 -2.41 -19.07 -1.21
CA ILE A 368 -1.03 -18.87 -1.63
C ILE A 368 -0.38 -17.90 -0.64
N TYR A 369 0.60 -18.37 0.13
CA TYR A 369 1.18 -17.61 1.24
C TYR A 369 2.37 -16.75 0.79
N ASN A 370 2.99 -16.02 1.73
CA ASN A 370 4.12 -15.11 1.48
C ASN A 370 3.79 -14.04 0.43
N ALA A 371 2.54 -13.58 0.45
CA ALA A 371 1.96 -12.73 -0.58
C ALA A 371 1.93 -11.23 -0.19
N GLY A 372 2.54 -10.85 0.93
CA GLY A 372 2.39 -9.52 1.50
C GLY A 372 3.33 -8.45 0.93
N ALA A 373 4.42 -8.84 0.27
CA ALA A 373 5.39 -7.92 -0.33
C ALA A 373 5.43 -8.06 -1.86
N TYR A 374 5.23 -6.95 -2.57
CA TYR A 374 5.39 -6.79 -4.01
C TYR A 374 4.48 -7.62 -4.92
N GLN A 375 3.69 -8.57 -4.39
CA GLN A 375 2.82 -9.38 -5.23
C GLN A 375 1.75 -8.50 -5.88
N GLN A 376 0.90 -7.86 -5.08
CA GLN A 376 -0.09 -6.92 -5.60
C GLN A 376 0.57 -5.67 -6.21
N SER A 377 1.41 -4.95 -5.47
CA SER A 377 1.95 -3.66 -5.93
C SER A 377 2.78 -3.71 -7.21
N ALA A 378 3.37 -4.87 -7.56
CA ALA A 378 4.10 -5.07 -8.82
C ALA A 378 3.33 -5.92 -9.85
N SER A 379 2.06 -6.24 -9.63
CA SER A 379 1.25 -6.98 -10.59
C SER A 379 0.67 -6.07 -11.68
N PRO A 380 0.65 -6.52 -12.95
CA PRO A 380 0.01 -5.80 -14.03
C PRO A 380 -1.52 -6.01 -13.99
N GLY A 381 -2.22 -5.52 -12.97
CA GLY A 381 -3.67 -5.77 -12.78
C GLY A 381 -4.57 -5.30 -13.94
N ARG A 382 -4.12 -4.32 -14.74
CA ARG A 382 -4.85 -3.91 -15.95
C ARG A 382 -4.58 -4.78 -17.18
N PHE A 383 -3.66 -5.74 -17.09
CA PHE A 383 -3.36 -6.64 -18.19
C PHE A 383 -4.63 -7.42 -18.56
N LEU A 384 -4.99 -7.36 -19.85
CA LEU A 384 -6.21 -7.96 -20.40
C LEU A 384 -7.51 -7.51 -19.72
N SER A 385 -7.48 -6.34 -19.06
CA SER A 385 -8.65 -5.73 -18.40
C SER A 385 -9.25 -6.56 -17.25
N PHE A 386 -8.48 -7.45 -16.62
CA PHE A 386 -8.96 -8.24 -15.47
C PHE A 386 -9.22 -7.40 -14.21
N GLY A 387 -8.44 -6.34 -13.99
CA GLY A 387 -8.55 -5.50 -12.80
C GLY A 387 -7.65 -5.97 -11.66
N PHE A 388 -7.76 -5.29 -10.53
CA PHE A 388 -6.99 -5.60 -9.32
C PHE A 388 -7.84 -6.43 -8.36
N PRO A 389 -7.23 -7.40 -7.64
CA PRO A 389 -7.92 -8.14 -6.61
C PRO A 389 -8.27 -7.24 -5.42
N THR A 390 -9.34 -7.59 -4.70
CA THR A 390 -9.68 -6.95 -3.43
C THR A 390 -8.56 -7.21 -2.42
N GLU A 391 -8.20 -6.21 -1.63
CA GLU A 391 -7.27 -6.32 -0.50
C GLU A 391 -8.04 -6.19 0.81
N VAL A 392 -7.87 -7.16 1.71
CA VAL A 392 -8.57 -7.25 3.01
C VAL A 392 -7.53 -7.30 4.12
N CYS A 393 -7.62 -6.37 5.06
CA CYS A 393 -6.74 -6.34 6.23
C CYS A 393 -7.48 -6.86 7.46
N LEU A 394 -6.90 -7.86 8.12
CA LEU A 394 -7.44 -8.46 9.33
C LEU A 394 -6.55 -8.15 10.53
N LEU A 395 -7.18 -7.75 11.63
CA LEU A 395 -6.55 -7.56 12.94
C LEU A 395 -7.20 -8.53 13.92
N THR A 396 -6.78 -9.80 13.93
CA THR A 396 -7.45 -10.83 14.73
C THR A 396 -6.92 -10.91 16.16
N ASN A 397 -7.82 -11.15 17.11
CA ASN A 397 -7.49 -11.67 18.44
C ASN A 397 -8.68 -12.26 19.23
N GLU A 398 -9.73 -12.74 18.55
CA GLU A 398 -11.14 -12.53 18.95
C GLU A 398 -11.56 -11.10 18.64
N ALA A 399 -12.76 -10.96 18.07
CA ALA A 399 -13.39 -9.68 17.80
C ALA A 399 -13.58 -8.89 19.10
N LYS A 400 -12.59 -8.09 19.49
CA LYS A 400 -12.86 -6.95 20.37
C LYS A 400 -13.59 -5.92 19.53
N LYS A 401 -14.90 -5.82 19.81
CA LYS A 401 -15.75 -4.64 19.62
C LYS A 401 -14.91 -3.36 19.75
N LEU A 402 -14.40 -2.86 18.62
CA LEU A 402 -14.24 -1.44 18.43
C LEU A 402 -15.66 -0.90 18.31
N GLY A 403 -15.99 0.09 19.13
CA GLY A 403 -17.32 0.70 19.22
C GLY A 403 -17.70 1.48 17.96
N LEU A 404 -17.84 0.77 16.84
CA LEU A 404 -18.69 1.19 15.73
C LEU A 404 -20.11 0.74 16.08
N PRO A 405 -21.13 1.59 15.86
CA PRO A 405 -22.51 1.17 16.07
C PRO A 405 -22.78 -0.08 15.25
N ASN A 406 -23.47 -1.07 15.83
CA ASN A 406 -23.94 -2.26 15.13
C ASN A 406 -24.61 -1.83 13.82
N LEU A 407 -23.90 -1.97 12.70
CA LEU A 407 -24.51 -1.84 11.38
C LEU A 407 -25.18 -3.18 11.12
N GLU A 408 -26.48 -3.26 11.44
CA GLU A 408 -27.32 -4.34 10.96
C GLU A 408 -27.15 -4.48 9.44
N GLU A 409 -27.04 -5.73 8.97
CA GLU A 409 -26.89 -6.07 7.56
C GLU A 409 -27.99 -5.41 6.73
N CYS A 410 -27.60 -4.49 5.84
CA CYS A 410 -28.52 -3.91 4.88
C CYS A 410 -28.81 -4.97 3.80
N SER A 411 -30.04 -5.49 3.74
CA SER A 411 -30.50 -6.53 2.79
C SER A 411 -30.60 -6.06 1.32
N CYS A 412 -30.10 -4.86 0.99
CA CYS A 412 -30.20 -4.26 -0.33
C CYS A 412 -28.94 -4.56 -1.16
N SER A 413 -29.11 -4.89 -2.44
CA SER A 413 -27.99 -4.98 -3.37
C SER A 413 -27.62 -3.58 -3.89
N ILE A 414 -26.32 -3.28 -3.95
CA ILE A 414 -25.82 -1.95 -4.29
C ILE A 414 -24.85 -2.06 -5.46
N GLY A 415 -24.98 -1.17 -6.44
CA GLY A 415 -24.10 -1.17 -7.61
C GLY A 415 -24.08 0.14 -8.37
N ILE A 416 -23.10 0.27 -9.26
CA ILE A 416 -23.05 1.35 -10.24
C ILE A 416 -24.15 1.09 -11.27
N ALA A 417 -24.95 2.12 -11.57
CA ALA A 417 -26.07 2.02 -12.51
C ALA A 417 -25.60 1.68 -13.93
N GLU A 418 -26.33 0.78 -14.59
CA GLU A 418 -26.14 0.43 -16.00
C GLU A 418 -27.15 1.14 -16.90
N GLN A 419 -26.92 1.13 -18.22
CA GLN A 419 -27.82 1.77 -19.19
C GLN A 419 -29.27 1.28 -19.08
N LYS A 420 -29.47 0.00 -18.73
CA LYS A 420 -30.81 -0.61 -18.54
C LYS A 420 -31.60 0.02 -17.37
N ASP A 421 -30.90 0.67 -16.43
CA ASP A 421 -31.51 1.24 -15.22
C ASP A 421 -32.05 2.66 -15.45
N THR A 422 -31.76 3.27 -16.61
CA THR A 422 -32.04 4.68 -16.91
C THR A 422 -33.48 5.08 -16.65
N GLN A 423 -34.45 4.32 -17.17
CA GLN A 423 -35.88 4.65 -17.02
C GLN A 423 -36.34 4.53 -15.57
N ARG A 424 -35.84 3.51 -14.84
CA ARG A 424 -36.19 3.28 -13.43
C ARG A 424 -35.61 4.38 -12.53
N ILE A 425 -34.38 4.82 -12.79
CA ILE A 425 -33.73 5.91 -12.05
C ILE A 425 -34.43 7.25 -12.29
N ILE A 426 -34.81 7.55 -13.54
CA ILE A 426 -35.58 8.76 -13.87
C ILE A 426 -36.91 8.76 -13.11
N ALA A 427 -37.65 7.64 -13.13
CA ALA A 427 -38.91 7.52 -12.40
C ALA A 427 -38.69 7.66 -10.88
N PHE A 428 -37.65 7.04 -10.34
CA PHE A 428 -37.30 7.12 -8.93
C PHE A 428 -37.00 8.57 -8.50
N PHE A 429 -36.10 9.27 -9.18
CA PHE A 429 -35.81 10.65 -8.79
C PHE A 429 -37.00 11.59 -9.00
N LYS A 430 -37.83 11.40 -10.04
CA LYS A 430 -39.07 12.18 -10.18
C LYS A 430 -40.02 11.99 -9.00
N ALA A 431 -40.10 10.78 -8.46
CA ALA A 431 -40.98 10.47 -7.35
C ALA A 431 -40.43 10.92 -6.00
N TYR A 432 -39.10 10.93 -5.82
CA TYR A 432 -38.47 11.12 -4.51
C TYR A 432 -37.56 12.35 -4.41
N LEU A 433 -37.37 13.13 -5.49
CA LEU A 433 -36.61 14.38 -5.47
C LEU A 433 -37.54 15.61 -5.54
N HIS A 434 -38.28 15.87 -4.46
CA HIS A 434 -39.17 17.03 -4.26
C HIS A 434 -38.97 17.67 -2.87
N ASP A 435 -39.29 18.96 -2.70
CA ASP A 435 -38.98 19.76 -1.48
C ASP A 435 -39.42 19.12 -0.14
N ASN A 436 -40.47 18.31 -0.13
CA ASN A 436 -40.93 17.58 1.07
C ASN A 436 -40.10 16.33 1.43
N ASN A 437 -39.10 15.93 0.63
CA ASN A 437 -38.21 14.83 0.98
C ASN A 437 -36.95 15.38 1.67
N PRO A 438 -36.76 15.10 2.98
CA PRO A 438 -35.71 15.72 3.77
C PRO A 438 -34.28 15.37 3.33
N ALA A 439 -34.10 14.37 2.45
CA ALA A 439 -32.80 13.85 2.03
C ALA A 439 -32.28 14.42 0.69
N ILE A 440 -32.76 15.60 0.27
CA ILE A 440 -32.43 16.20 -1.02
C ILE A 440 -31.40 17.30 -0.88
N TYR A 441 -30.48 17.36 -1.86
CA TYR A 441 -29.73 18.56 -2.09
C TYR A 441 -29.18 18.69 -3.54
N SER A 442 -29.88 19.40 -4.45
CA SER A 442 -29.34 20.25 -5.55
C SER A 442 -30.47 20.91 -6.38
N GLN A 443 -30.25 22.12 -6.92
CA GLN A 443 -31.21 22.89 -7.73
C GLN A 443 -31.24 22.53 -9.23
N GLU A 444 -30.67 21.40 -9.68
CA GLU A 444 -30.90 20.92 -11.05
C GLU A 444 -31.88 19.77 -11.07
N PHE A 445 -33.16 20.03 -11.33
CA PHE A 445 -34.07 18.99 -11.80
C PHE A 445 -34.93 19.44 -12.99
N LEU A 446 -34.61 18.89 -14.16
CA LEU A 446 -35.50 18.39 -15.22
C LEU A 446 -34.72 18.27 -16.54
N CYS A 447 -33.75 17.35 -16.61
CA CYS A 447 -33.15 16.96 -17.88
C CYS A 447 -32.82 15.47 -17.91
N ASN A 448 -33.66 14.67 -18.57
CA ASN A 448 -33.45 13.23 -18.76
C ASN A 448 -32.11 12.91 -19.45
N TYR A 449 -31.63 13.84 -20.30
CA TYR A 449 -30.31 13.72 -20.93
C TYR A 449 -29.15 13.79 -19.93
N GLY A 450 -29.30 14.56 -18.84
CA GLY A 450 -28.30 14.66 -17.77
C GLY A 450 -28.13 13.35 -17.00
N LEU A 451 -29.24 12.71 -16.62
CA LEU A 451 -29.23 11.40 -15.96
C LEU A 451 -28.71 10.29 -16.89
N SER A 452 -29.15 10.30 -18.15
CA SER A 452 -28.68 9.34 -19.16
C SER A 452 -27.16 9.48 -19.40
N GLY A 453 -26.66 10.72 -19.46
CA GLY A 453 -25.23 11.00 -19.56
C GLY A 453 -24.45 10.57 -18.32
N ALA A 454 -25.03 10.73 -17.13
CA ALA A 454 -24.42 10.31 -15.88
C ALA A 454 -24.27 8.78 -15.79
N ILE A 455 -25.28 8.03 -16.20
CA ILE A 455 -25.24 6.55 -16.25
C ILE A 455 -24.22 6.07 -17.29
N LYS A 456 -24.19 6.67 -18.49
CA LYS A 456 -23.15 6.37 -19.50
C LYS A 456 -21.73 6.63 -19.00
N ARG A 457 -21.57 7.58 -18.07
CA ARG A 457 -20.31 7.91 -17.42
C ARG A 457 -20.11 7.19 -16.07
N GLN A 458 -20.94 6.19 -15.77
CA GLN A 458 -20.87 5.40 -14.54
C GLN A 458 -20.82 6.28 -13.28
N SER A 459 -21.64 7.33 -13.24
CA SER A 459 -21.61 8.36 -12.21
C SER A 459 -22.90 8.39 -11.37
N VAL A 460 -23.59 7.25 -11.32
CA VAL A 460 -24.79 7.01 -10.52
C VAL A 460 -24.64 5.66 -9.81
N ILE A 461 -24.91 5.63 -8.51
CA ILE A 461 -25.01 4.42 -7.69
C ILE A 461 -26.47 4.22 -7.31
N VAL A 462 -26.90 2.97 -7.32
CA VAL A 462 -28.26 2.56 -7.01
C VAL A 462 -28.24 1.45 -5.98
N ALA A 463 -29.21 1.50 -5.07
CA ALA A 463 -29.54 0.40 -4.16
C ALA A 463 -30.87 -0.20 -4.58
N TYR A 464 -30.92 -1.53 -4.64
CA TYR A 464 -32.07 -2.33 -5.00
C TYR A 464 -32.55 -3.18 -3.82
N GLU A 465 -33.86 -3.26 -3.69
CA GLU A 465 -34.53 -4.26 -2.86
C GLU A 465 -35.44 -5.05 -3.80
N ARG A 466 -35.11 -6.33 -4.02
CA ARG A 466 -35.65 -7.14 -5.12
C ARG A 466 -35.39 -6.44 -6.47
N ASP A 467 -36.43 -6.09 -7.22
CA ASP A 467 -36.33 -5.40 -8.52
C ASP A 467 -36.60 -3.88 -8.46
N SER A 468 -36.79 -3.33 -7.27
CA SER A 468 -37.14 -1.92 -7.07
C SER A 468 -35.95 -1.10 -6.59
N ILE A 469 -35.75 0.08 -7.18
CA ILE A 469 -34.78 1.06 -6.67
C ILE A 469 -35.33 1.64 -5.38
N VAL A 470 -34.54 1.54 -4.32
CA VAL A 470 -34.87 2.08 -2.99
C VAL A 470 -34.02 3.28 -2.61
N ALA A 471 -32.86 3.44 -3.24
CA ALA A 471 -32.05 4.65 -3.14
C ALA A 471 -31.20 4.85 -4.41
N ALA A 472 -30.92 6.10 -4.75
CA ALA A 472 -30.07 6.46 -5.87
C ALA A 472 -29.23 7.70 -5.52
N CYS A 473 -27.94 7.69 -5.84
CA CYS A 473 -27.09 8.87 -5.72
C CYS A 473 -26.32 9.13 -7.01
N ARG A 474 -26.26 10.40 -7.42
CA ARG A 474 -25.45 10.88 -8.54
C ARG A 474 -24.22 11.56 -7.98
N TYR A 475 -23.08 11.24 -8.56
CA TYR A 475 -21.82 11.85 -8.19
C TYR A 475 -21.08 12.32 -9.45
N TYR A 476 -19.98 13.03 -9.26
CA TYR A 476 -19.02 13.25 -10.33
C TYR A 476 -17.61 13.26 -9.77
N ARG A 477 -16.67 12.75 -10.55
CA ARG A 477 -15.25 12.82 -10.22
C ARG A 477 -14.69 14.17 -10.62
N ARG A 478 -14.12 14.90 -9.65
CA ARG A 478 -13.41 16.15 -9.88
C ARG A 478 -12.04 15.87 -10.50
N LYS A 479 -11.44 16.90 -11.11
CA LYS A 479 -10.09 16.81 -11.71
C LYS A 479 -8.99 16.47 -10.69
N ASN A 480 -9.20 16.80 -9.42
CA ASN A 480 -8.29 16.53 -8.32
C ASN A 480 -8.48 15.12 -7.71
N GLY A 481 -9.30 14.26 -8.31
CA GLY A 481 -9.51 12.87 -7.87
C GLY A 481 -10.68 12.68 -6.91
N ASP A 482 -11.08 13.73 -6.19
CA ASP A 482 -12.20 13.71 -5.26
C ASP A 482 -13.54 13.43 -5.94
N ILE A 483 -14.49 12.93 -5.16
CA ILE A 483 -15.86 12.77 -5.61
C ILE A 483 -16.71 13.91 -5.06
N SER A 484 -17.55 14.48 -5.90
CA SER A 484 -18.65 15.33 -5.45
C SER A 484 -19.95 14.59 -5.51
N LEU A 485 -20.63 14.51 -4.37
CA LEU A 485 -22.00 14.04 -4.29
C LEU A 485 -22.91 15.16 -4.79
N TYR A 486 -23.56 14.90 -5.93
CA TYR A 486 -24.39 15.88 -6.61
C TYR A 486 -25.87 15.74 -6.23
N GLN A 487 -26.42 14.53 -6.20
CA GLN A 487 -27.81 14.26 -5.86
C GLN A 487 -27.94 12.96 -5.07
N PHE A 488 -28.91 12.90 -4.17
CA PHE A 488 -29.28 11.70 -3.44
C PHE A 488 -30.80 11.67 -3.19
N ALA A 489 -31.40 10.50 -3.33
CA ALA A 489 -32.78 10.24 -2.94
C ALA A 489 -32.90 8.82 -2.36
N ILE A 490 -33.84 8.67 -1.42
CA ILE A 490 -34.14 7.43 -0.73
C ILE A 490 -35.65 7.29 -0.57
N ARG A 491 -36.16 6.07 -0.74
CA ARG A 491 -37.57 5.70 -0.51
C ARG A 491 -37.88 5.82 1.00
N GLU A 492 -39.08 6.25 1.34
CA GLU A 492 -39.41 6.63 2.72
C GLU A 492 -39.29 5.47 3.73
N ASP A 493 -39.74 4.28 3.33
CA ASP A 493 -39.67 3.02 4.10
C ASP A 493 -38.25 2.43 4.23
N SER A 494 -37.30 3.00 3.49
CA SER A 494 -35.90 2.60 3.44
C SER A 494 -35.00 3.58 4.23
N ARG A 495 -35.57 4.66 4.76
CA ARG A 495 -34.86 5.63 5.61
C ARG A 495 -34.38 4.97 6.91
N GLY A 496 -33.29 5.50 7.47
CA GLY A 496 -32.68 4.98 8.71
C GLY A 496 -31.74 3.79 8.53
N ARG A 497 -31.67 3.16 7.36
CA ARG A 497 -30.83 1.98 7.08
C ARG A 497 -29.37 2.31 6.66
N HIS A 498 -28.89 3.52 6.94
CA HIS A 498 -27.54 3.99 6.55
C HIS A 498 -27.15 3.81 5.06
N LEU A 499 -28.13 3.69 4.16
CA LEU A 499 -27.94 3.35 2.75
C LEU A 499 -26.95 4.28 2.01
N LEU A 500 -26.93 5.58 2.30
CA LEU A 500 -25.98 6.49 1.67
C LEU A 500 -24.51 6.07 1.92
N ILE A 501 -24.17 5.63 3.13
CA ILE A 501 -22.80 5.18 3.45
C ILE A 501 -22.48 3.94 2.64
N HIS A 502 -23.38 2.94 2.65
CA HIS A 502 -23.19 1.68 1.93
C HIS A 502 -23.07 1.92 0.41
N MET A 503 -23.85 2.85 -0.13
CA MET A 503 -23.78 3.24 -1.54
C MET A 503 -22.45 3.90 -1.85
N LEU A 504 -22.02 4.89 -1.06
CA LEU A 504 -20.78 5.61 -1.33
C LEU A 504 -19.55 4.71 -1.13
N LYS A 505 -19.61 3.63 -0.32
CA LYS A 505 -18.51 2.64 -0.21
C LYS A 505 -18.14 2.01 -1.57
N THR A 506 -19.06 1.96 -2.53
CA THR A 506 -18.76 1.50 -3.90
C THR A 506 -17.76 2.40 -4.63
N LEU A 507 -17.53 3.63 -4.15
CA LEU A 507 -16.55 4.56 -4.69
C LEU A 507 -15.13 4.34 -4.15
N GLY A 508 -14.98 3.47 -3.14
CA GLY A 508 -13.72 3.23 -2.43
C GLY A 508 -13.34 4.35 -1.46
N ASN A 509 -12.07 4.41 -1.06
CA ASN A 509 -11.53 5.35 -0.06
C ASN A 509 -11.39 6.80 -0.56
N VAL A 510 -12.20 7.21 -1.53
CA VAL A 510 -12.18 8.57 -2.08
C VAL A 510 -12.89 9.55 -1.15
N CYS A 511 -12.34 10.75 -1.04
CA CYS A 511 -12.98 11.83 -0.32
C CYS A 511 -14.25 12.26 -1.06
N VAL A 512 -15.38 12.29 -0.34
CA VAL A 512 -16.65 12.72 -0.92
C VAL A 512 -16.99 14.10 -0.38
N HIS A 513 -17.05 15.08 -1.27
CA HIS A 513 -17.47 16.44 -0.96
C HIS A 513 -18.94 16.64 -1.33
N SER A 514 -19.63 17.47 -0.56
CA SER A 514 -20.97 17.94 -0.87
C SER A 514 -21.11 19.40 -0.44
N LYS A 515 -21.82 20.21 -1.21
CA LYS A 515 -21.92 21.66 -0.98
C LYS A 515 -23.38 22.09 -0.95
N CYS A 516 -23.97 22.33 0.23
CA CYS A 516 -25.39 22.67 0.43
C CYS A 516 -25.65 24.12 0.88
N PRO A 517 -26.78 24.80 0.58
CA PRO A 517 -27.10 26.12 1.05
C PRO A 517 -27.10 26.15 2.55
N ALA A 518 -26.62 27.27 3.08
CA ALA A 518 -26.56 27.51 4.50
C ALA A 518 -27.95 27.43 5.16
N GLU A 519 -29.01 27.80 4.44
CA GLU A 519 -30.40 27.82 4.92
C GLU A 519 -31.08 26.43 5.02
N ILE A 520 -30.63 25.45 4.25
CA ILE A 520 -31.22 24.09 4.21
C ILE A 520 -30.41 23.12 5.08
N GLY A 521 -29.07 23.25 5.08
CA GLY A 521 -28.16 22.43 5.88
C GLY A 521 -28.22 20.93 5.59
N PHE A 522 -27.36 20.15 6.26
CA PHE A 522 -27.47 18.70 6.30
C PHE A 522 -28.47 18.28 7.37
N ASN A 523 -29.48 17.52 6.97
CA ASN A 523 -30.43 16.96 7.91
C ASN A 523 -29.74 15.99 8.91
N ASN A 524 -30.46 15.56 9.94
CA ASN A 524 -29.92 14.64 10.94
C ASN A 524 -29.49 13.28 10.37
N TYR A 525 -29.97 12.88 9.19
CA TYR A 525 -29.52 11.65 8.53
C TYR A 525 -28.08 11.80 8.03
N TYR A 526 -27.75 12.86 7.30
CA TYR A 526 -26.38 13.09 6.81
C TYR A 526 -25.36 13.22 7.95
N LYS A 527 -25.73 13.90 9.04
CA LYS A 527 -24.88 14.01 10.24
C LYS A 527 -24.60 12.64 10.88
N LYS A 528 -25.53 11.70 10.80
CA LYS A 528 -25.39 10.32 11.30
C LYS A 528 -24.65 9.40 10.32
N THR A 529 -24.33 9.86 9.11
CA THR A 529 -23.66 9.06 8.07
C THR A 529 -22.20 9.45 7.84
N GLY A 530 -21.53 10.03 8.84
CA GLY A 530 -20.08 10.30 8.80
C GLY A 530 -19.68 11.56 8.02
N TRP A 531 -20.61 12.49 7.79
CA TRP A 531 -20.31 13.78 7.17
C TRP A 531 -19.94 14.83 8.22
N HIS A 532 -18.89 15.59 7.94
CA HIS A 532 -18.43 16.69 8.78
C HIS A 532 -18.46 18.00 8.00
N LEU A 533 -18.80 19.10 8.67
CA LEU A 533 -18.79 20.43 8.07
C LEU A 533 -17.34 20.90 7.96
N GLU A 534 -16.88 21.11 6.74
CA GLU A 534 -15.52 21.60 6.46
C GLU A 534 -15.49 23.13 6.45
N LYS A 535 -16.47 23.76 5.81
CA LYS A 535 -16.53 25.22 5.66
C LYS A 535 -17.98 25.70 5.52
N ASN A 536 -18.30 26.86 6.07
CA ASN A 536 -19.51 27.61 5.74
C ASN A 536 -19.10 28.99 5.19
N ASP A 537 -19.52 29.34 3.98
CA ASP A 537 -19.20 30.60 3.32
C ASP A 537 -20.35 31.63 3.33
N GLY A 538 -21.41 31.38 4.12
CA GLY A 538 -22.56 32.26 4.29
C GLY A 538 -23.71 31.95 3.34
N GLU A 539 -23.40 31.54 2.11
CA GLU A 539 -24.38 31.07 1.13
C GLU A 539 -24.45 29.53 1.13
N TYR A 540 -23.31 28.85 1.34
CA TYR A 540 -23.19 27.39 1.34
C TYR A 540 -22.34 26.82 2.47
N CYS A 541 -22.78 25.68 2.98
CA CYS A 541 -22.05 24.72 3.78
C CYS A 541 -21.39 23.64 2.91
N HIS A 542 -20.06 23.54 2.98
CA HIS A 542 -19.24 22.50 2.37
C HIS A 542 -19.02 21.40 3.40
N TRP A 543 -19.46 20.20 3.05
CA TRP A 543 -19.38 18.99 3.85
C TRP A 543 -18.43 18.00 3.19
N ILE A 544 -17.76 17.25 4.06
CA ILE A 544 -16.80 16.22 3.68
C ILE A 544 -17.19 14.91 4.35
N MET A 545 -17.27 13.84 3.58
CA MET A 545 -17.35 12.47 4.06
C MET A 545 -16.03 11.80 3.74
N SER A 546 -15.38 11.31 4.78
CA SER A 546 -14.26 10.41 4.65
C SER A 546 -14.65 9.10 5.29
N PHE A 547 -14.39 7.97 4.62
CA PHE A 547 -14.60 6.65 5.20
C PHE A 547 -13.59 6.30 6.31
N ARG A 548 -12.90 7.30 6.86
CA ARG A 548 -11.97 7.14 7.98
C ARG A 548 -12.76 6.85 9.26
N THR A 549 -12.83 5.57 9.62
CA THR A 549 -12.76 5.07 11.01
C THR A 549 -12.40 3.60 10.98
#